data_AF-A0A529NAD1-F1
#
_entry.id   AF-A0A529NAD1-F1
#
_cell.length_a   1.000
_cell.length_b   1.000
_cell.length_c   1.000
_cell.angle_alpha   90.00
_cell.angle_beta   90.00
_cell.angle_gamma   90.00
#
_symmetry.space_group_name_H-M   'P 1'
#
loop_
_entity.id
_entity.type
_entity.pdbx_description
1 polymer ?
#
loop_
_entity_poly.entity_id
_entity_poly.type
_entity_poly.pdbx_seq_one_letter_code
_entity_poly.pdbx_strand_id
1 'polypeptide(L)'
;LRQMGVQVLKATPGDRMPITLRGPKHAAPITYRVPMASAQVKSAVLLAGLNTPGITTVIEPVMTRDHTEKMLKGFGANLTVETDERGVRHIFIEGRGKL
;
A
#
# COMPACT_ATOMS: atom_id res chain seq x y z
N LEU A 1 2.02 -1.47 7.41
CA LEU A 1 3.25 -0.65 7.58
C LEU A 1 4.32 -1.28 8.47
N ARG A 2 4.00 -1.86 9.64
CA ARG A 2 4.99 -2.59 10.47
C ARG A 2 5.76 -3.67 9.68
N GLN A 3 5.06 -4.44 8.83
CA GLN A 3 5.66 -5.41 7.91
C GLN A 3 6.64 -4.80 6.88
N MET A 4 6.50 -3.50 6.56
CA MET A 4 7.43 -2.76 5.68
C MET A 4 8.63 -2.18 6.45
N GLY A 5 8.76 -2.48 7.75
CA GLY A 5 9.84 -2.00 8.62
C GLY A 5 9.55 -0.69 9.35
N VAL A 6 8.33 -0.15 9.29
CA VAL A 6 7.96 1.08 10.02
C VAL A 6 7.84 0.80 11.51
N GLN A 7 8.53 1.60 12.32
CA GLN A 7 8.40 1.60 13.78
C GLN A 7 7.30 2.57 14.21
N VAL A 8 6.42 2.12 15.11
CA VAL A 8 5.44 2.97 15.80
C VAL A 8 6.06 3.39 17.12
N LEU A 9 6.59 4.61 17.19
CA LEU A 9 7.32 5.11 18.36
C LEU A 9 6.38 5.50 19.50
N LYS A 10 5.21 6.06 19.16
CA LYS A 10 4.16 6.45 20.09
C LYS A 10 2.81 6.24 19.44
N ALA A 11 1.84 5.74 20.19
CA ALA A 11 0.43 5.68 19.82
C ALA A 11 -0.41 5.63 21.10
N THR A 12 -1.59 6.23 21.08
CA THR A 12 -2.60 6.02 22.12
C THR A 12 -3.06 4.56 22.09
N PRO A 13 -3.44 3.94 23.23
CA PRO A 13 -3.90 2.55 23.28
C PRO A 13 -4.93 2.20 22.19
N GLY A 14 -4.73 1.03 21.57
CA GLY A 14 -5.54 0.58 20.44
C GLY A 14 -5.16 1.21 19.09
N ASP A 15 -3.87 1.55 18.89
CA ASP A 15 -3.34 2.17 17.67
C ASP A 15 -4.09 3.47 17.28
N ARG A 16 -4.39 4.32 18.27
CA ARG A 16 -5.13 5.59 18.09
C ARG A 16 -4.20 6.81 18.05
N MET A 17 -4.73 7.90 17.51
CA MET A 17 -4.06 9.20 17.50
C MET A 17 -3.85 9.76 18.93
N PRO A 18 -2.80 10.57 19.15
CA PRO A 18 -1.71 10.87 18.21
C PRO A 18 -0.76 9.67 17.98
N ILE A 19 -0.24 9.54 16.76
CA ILE A 19 0.70 8.48 16.38
C ILE A 19 2.01 9.10 15.89
N THR A 20 3.15 8.58 16.34
CA THR A 20 4.48 8.92 15.81
C THR A 20 5.08 7.70 15.13
N LEU A 21 5.42 7.85 13.85
CA LEU A 21 6.00 6.79 13.02
C LEU A 21 7.45 7.12 12.67
N ARG A 22 8.30 6.09 12.60
CA ARG A 22 9.66 6.18 12.06
C ARG A 22 9.84 5.13 10.96
N GLY A 23 10.09 5.61 9.75
CA GLY A 23 10.42 4.75 8.62
C GLY A 23 11.82 4.14 8.76
N PRO A 24 12.06 2.95 8.21
CA PRO A 24 13.40 2.37 8.12
C PRO A 24 14.24 3.11 7.06
N LYS A 25 15.56 2.88 7.05
CA LYS A 25 16.45 3.40 5.99
C LYS A 25 16.02 2.91 4.60
N HIS A 26 15.62 1.64 4.53
CA HIS A 26 15.02 1.00 3.37
C HIS A 26 13.76 0.26 3.82
N ALA A 27 12.61 0.64 3.29
CA ALA A 27 11.37 -0.10 3.53
C ALA A 27 11.42 -1.44 2.80
N ALA A 28 10.76 -2.45 3.35
CA ALA A 28 10.61 -3.75 2.70
C ALA A 28 9.33 -3.76 1.84
N PRO A 29 9.39 -4.18 0.57
CA PRO A 29 8.19 -4.43 -0.22
C PRO A 29 7.42 -5.59 0.40
N ILE A 30 6.09 -5.53 0.33
CA ILE A 30 5.22 -6.57 0.90
C ILE A 30 4.14 -6.97 -0.09
N THR A 31 3.63 -8.20 0.07
CA THR A 31 2.33 -8.60 -0.46
C THR A 31 1.31 -8.55 0.67
N TYR A 32 0.32 -7.66 0.56
CA TYR A 32 -0.66 -7.41 1.60
C TYR A 32 -2.07 -7.66 1.13
N ARG A 33 -2.70 -8.72 1.65
CA ARG A 33 -4.12 -8.98 1.44
C ARG A 33 -4.95 -8.16 2.41
N VAL A 34 -5.77 -7.25 1.89
CA VAL A 34 -6.59 -6.35 2.71
C VAL A 34 -7.66 -7.18 3.46
N PRO A 35 -7.69 -7.20 4.81
CA PRO A 35 -8.61 -8.07 5.55
C PRO A 35 -10.09 -7.64 5.50
N MET A 36 -10.37 -6.43 5.00
CA MET A 36 -11.70 -5.82 4.91
C MET A 36 -11.77 -4.94 3.66
N ALA A 37 -12.97 -4.63 3.17
CA ALA A 37 -13.15 -3.73 2.03
C ALA A 37 -12.81 -2.26 2.39
N SER A 38 -11.52 -1.94 2.50
CA SER A 38 -11.04 -0.60 2.87
C SER A 38 -10.11 -0.02 1.81
N ALA A 39 -10.63 0.95 1.06
CA ALA A 39 -9.85 1.75 0.11
C ALA A 39 -8.70 2.47 0.81
N GLN A 40 -8.88 2.92 2.06
CA GLN A 40 -7.85 3.64 2.80
C GLN A 40 -6.64 2.75 3.13
N VAL A 41 -6.88 1.49 3.54
CA VAL A 41 -5.80 0.53 3.80
C VAL A 41 -5.04 0.23 2.52
N LYS A 42 -5.76 0.00 1.41
CA LYS A 42 -5.16 -0.14 0.08
C LYS A 42 -4.29 1.06 -0.28
N SER A 43 -4.84 2.27 -0.23
CA SER A 43 -4.13 3.50 -0.57
C SER A 43 -2.89 3.72 0.30
N ALA A 44 -2.97 3.46 1.61
CA ALA A 44 -1.84 3.61 2.52
C ALA A 44 -0.68 2.66 2.18
N VAL A 45 -0.97 1.42 1.78
CA VAL A 45 0.06 0.46 1.36
C VAL A 45 0.65 0.85 0.00
N LEU A 46 -0.17 1.25 -0.97
CA LEU A 46 0.31 1.70 -2.28
C LEU A 46 1.21 2.94 -2.18
N LEU A 47 0.80 3.93 -1.39
CA LEU A 47 1.61 5.13 -1.15
C LEU A 47 2.92 4.81 -0.43
N ALA A 48 2.91 3.89 0.53
CA ALA A 48 4.15 3.41 1.15
C ALA A 48 5.05 2.67 0.15
N GLY A 49 4.46 1.96 -0.81
CA GLY A 49 5.15 1.31 -1.92
C GLY A 49 5.98 2.28 -2.78
N LEU A 50 5.52 3.53 -2.97
CA LEU A 50 6.22 4.51 -3.81
C LEU A 50 7.68 4.76 -3.44
N ASN A 51 8.02 4.74 -2.14
CA ASN A 51 9.40 4.95 -1.67
C ASN A 51 10.12 3.65 -1.26
N THR A 52 9.50 2.50 -1.55
CA THR A 52 9.97 1.17 -1.16
C THR A 52 10.64 0.47 -2.35
N PRO A 53 11.92 0.06 -2.29
CA PRO A 53 12.55 -0.63 -3.42
C PRO A 53 11.83 -1.97 -3.72
N GLY A 54 11.67 -2.28 -5.01
CA GLY A 54 10.99 -3.50 -5.47
C GLY A 54 9.48 -3.31 -5.67
N ILE A 55 8.76 -4.42 -5.72
CA ILE A 55 7.31 -4.45 -6.02
C ILE A 55 6.52 -4.62 -4.74
N THR A 56 5.67 -3.64 -4.42
CA THR A 56 4.65 -3.79 -3.37
C THR A 56 3.35 -4.26 -4.00
N THR A 57 2.73 -5.28 -3.42
CA THR A 57 1.49 -5.88 -3.93
C THR A 57 0.37 -5.70 -2.90
N VAL A 58 -0.78 -5.20 -3.34
CA VAL A 58 -2.02 -5.19 -2.56
C VAL A 58 -2.99 -6.17 -3.19
N ILE A 59 -3.49 -7.12 -2.39
CA ILE A 59 -4.54 -8.05 -2.80
C ILE A 59 -5.85 -7.56 -2.18
N GLU A 60 -6.78 -7.16 -3.03
CA GLU A 60 -8.09 -6.60 -2.68
C GLU A 60 -9.18 -7.65 -2.99
N PRO A 61 -9.72 -8.36 -1.96
CA PRO A 61 -10.71 -9.43 -2.18
C PRO A 61 -12.06 -8.94 -2.68
N VAL A 62 -12.44 -7.71 -2.34
CA VAL A 62 -13.68 -7.05 -2.77
C VAL A 62 -13.30 -5.67 -3.24
N MET A 63 -13.68 -5.35 -4.49
CA MET A 63 -13.34 -4.06 -5.10
C MET A 63 -13.84 -2.89 -4.24
N THR A 64 -12.94 -1.95 -3.98
CA THR A 64 -13.27 -0.64 -3.41
C THR A 64 -12.97 0.46 -4.44
N ARG A 65 -13.33 1.72 -4.11
CA ARG A 65 -13.01 2.88 -4.96
C ARG A 65 -11.53 2.87 -5.39
N ASP A 66 -11.26 3.21 -6.64
CA ASP A 66 -9.96 3.02 -7.31
C ASP A 66 -9.22 4.33 -7.65
N HIS A 67 -9.54 5.42 -6.94
CA HIS A 67 -8.98 6.74 -7.20
C HIS A 67 -7.45 6.76 -7.08
N THR A 68 -6.89 6.10 -6.06
CA THR A 68 -5.44 6.07 -5.85
C THR A 68 -4.72 5.39 -7.01
N GLU A 69 -5.22 4.25 -7.47
CA GLU A 69 -4.63 3.51 -8.59
C GLU A 69 -4.65 4.34 -9.88
N LYS A 70 -5.80 4.97 -10.19
CA LYS A 70 -5.96 5.82 -11.37
C LYS A 70 -5.06 7.06 -11.30
N MET A 71 -5.03 7.75 -10.15
CA MET A 71 -4.19 8.92 -9.96
C MET A 71 -2.72 8.54 -10.08
N LEU A 72 -2.24 7.53 -9.36
CA LEU A 72 -0.82 7.13 -9.39
C LEU A 72 -0.37 6.76 -10.81
N LYS A 73 -1.18 6.01 -11.57
CA LYS A 73 -0.91 5.77 -13.00
C LYS A 73 -0.83 7.07 -13.81
N GLY A 74 -1.76 7.99 -13.60
CA GLY A 74 -1.77 9.30 -14.27
C GLY A 74 -0.56 10.17 -13.93
N PHE A 75 0.00 10.02 -12.73
CA PHE A 75 1.27 10.63 -12.29
C PHE A 75 2.50 9.84 -12.76
N GLY A 76 2.36 8.83 -13.62
CA GLY A 76 3.49 8.09 -14.19
C GLY A 76 3.99 6.91 -13.34
N ALA A 77 3.31 6.54 -12.25
CA ALA A 77 3.70 5.39 -11.46
C ALA A 77 3.61 4.10 -12.28
N ASN A 78 4.64 3.25 -12.21
CA ASN A 78 4.57 1.89 -12.74
C ASN A 78 3.69 1.02 -11.82
N LEU A 79 2.39 1.08 -12.07
CA LEU A 79 1.34 0.38 -11.33
C LEU A 79 0.53 -0.49 -12.28
N THR A 80 0.37 -1.76 -11.97
CA THR A 80 -0.51 -2.69 -12.71
C THR A 80 -1.63 -3.20 -11.82
N VAL A 81 -2.76 -3.54 -12.45
CA VAL A 81 -3.91 -4.12 -11.76
C VAL A 81 -4.37 -5.31 -12.55
N GLU A 82 -4.36 -6.47 -11.91
CA GLU A 82 -4.86 -7.74 -12.43
C GLU A 82 -6.10 -8.15 -11.63
N THR A 83 -7.05 -8.82 -12.26
CA THR A 83 -8.24 -9.34 -11.58
C THR A 83 -8.36 -10.82 -11.92
N ASP A 84 -8.44 -11.67 -10.89
CA ASP A 84 -8.57 -13.12 -11.08
C ASP A 84 -10.02 -13.53 -11.42
N GLU A 85 -10.22 -14.81 -11.71
CA GLU A 85 -11.54 -15.39 -12.04
C GLU A 85 -12.57 -15.25 -10.91
N ARG A 86 -12.11 -15.04 -9.67
CA ARG A 86 -12.95 -14.88 -8.48
C ARG A 86 -13.25 -13.39 -8.20
N GLY A 87 -12.81 -12.48 -9.06
CA GLY A 87 -12.97 -11.04 -8.91
C GLY A 87 -12.00 -10.40 -7.91
N VAL A 88 -10.99 -11.15 -7.42
CA VAL A 88 -9.96 -10.62 -6.52
C VAL A 88 -8.98 -9.80 -7.33
N ARG A 89 -8.69 -8.59 -6.85
CA ARG A 89 -7.78 -7.66 -7.52
C ARG A 89 -6.38 -7.75 -6.94
N HIS A 90 -5.39 -7.91 -7.80
CA HIS A 90 -3.97 -7.88 -7.48
C HIS A 90 -3.37 -6.60 -8.04
N ILE A 91 -2.97 -5.69 -7.15
CA ILE A 91 -2.46 -4.37 -7.51
C ILE A 91 -0.97 -4.36 -7.21
N PHE A 92 -0.14 -4.17 -8.23
CA PHE A 92 1.31 -4.15 -8.12
C PHE A 92 1.79 -2.72 -8.33
N ILE A 93 2.69 -2.25 -7.49
CA ILE A 93 3.36 -0.96 -7.66
C ILE A 93 4.86 -1.15 -7.52
N GLU A 94 5.60 -0.76 -8.54
CA GLU A 94 7.07 -0.67 -8.48
C GLU A 94 7.46 0.63 -7.79
N GLY A 95 8.19 0.51 -6.67
CA GLY A 95 8.62 1.67 -5.92
C GLY A 95 9.94 2.26 -6.41
N ARG A 96 10.18 3.52 -6.07
CA ARG A 96 11.31 4.35 -6.54
C ARG A 96 11.36 4.54 -8.06
N GLY A 97 10.23 4.34 -8.73
CA GLY A 97 10.05 4.71 -10.13
C GLY A 97 10.11 6.24 -10.33
N LYS A 98 10.28 6.66 -11.59
CA LYS A 98 10.15 8.07 -11.95
C LYS A 98 8.66 8.43 -11.99
N LEU A 99 8.24 9.40 -11.17
CA LEU A 99 6.94 10.07 -11.23
C LEU A 99 7.12 11.43 -11.90
#